data_AF-A0A061BIW6-F1
#
_entry.id   AF-A0A061BIW6-F1
#
_cell.length_a   1.000
_cell.length_b   1.000
_cell.length_c   1.000
_cell.angle_alpha   90.00
_cell.angle_beta   90.00
_cell.angle_gamma   90.00
#
_symmetry.space_group_name_H-M   'P 1'
#
loop_
_entity.id
_entity.type
_entity.pdbx_description
1 polymer ?
#
loop_
_entity_poly.entity_id
_entity_poly.type
_entity_poly.pdbx_seq_one_letter_code
_entity_poly.pdbx_strand_id
1 'polypeptide(L)'
;MEHPNVSDADLSTLSKETTCNYPNKNIHCAPYLSTLYSDYYYYAAEKHTALYLSWALYSAWTLYEYLKSLLDAFGNISCQDWGCDKCQHGGKCKPGRHGLNYNCRCKGLVECRGVRSIFYAYGFTFGNAEVLSDFENKRYCHNFYKQLQNVLNSKCFIDLFQKCDEFIFTIRQPFIWLNIALWSLSLFYLICVMVGRLDVFHIRSHLRSPSSHTITAQSLLAAAQVGRLAKITYLQP
;
A
#
# COMPACT_ATOMS: atom_id res chain seq x y z
N MET A 1 9.40 13.46 25.79
CA MET A 1 8.47 12.51 25.15
C MET A 1 8.87 11.14 25.64
N GLU A 2 8.15 10.60 26.61
CA GLU A 2 8.40 9.24 27.12
C GLU A 2 7.97 8.25 26.04
N HIS A 3 8.93 7.48 25.53
CA HIS A 3 8.63 6.36 24.66
C HIS A 3 7.82 5.33 25.46
N PRO A 4 6.65 4.88 24.99
CA PRO A 4 5.89 3.85 25.67
C PRO A 4 6.75 2.60 25.85
N ASN A 5 6.56 1.87 26.95
CA ASN A 5 7.26 0.63 27.26
C ASN A 5 7.32 -0.26 26.01
N VAL A 6 8.51 -0.31 25.42
CA VAL A 6 8.88 -1.05 24.20
C VAL A 6 8.23 -2.42 24.27
N SER A 7 7.38 -2.72 23.29
CA SER A 7 6.89 -4.08 23.15
C SER A 7 8.11 -4.95 22.89
N ASP A 8 8.23 -6.03 23.65
CA ASP A 8 9.37 -6.93 23.69
C ASP A 8 9.74 -7.59 22.32
N ALA A 9 9.03 -7.24 21.24
CA ALA A 9 9.21 -7.65 19.85
C ALA A 9 9.28 -6.48 18.84
N ASP A 10 9.84 -5.33 19.24
CA ASP A 10 10.06 -4.21 18.31
C ASP A 10 11.12 -4.53 17.24
N LEU A 11 11.06 -3.84 16.09
CA LEU A 11 12.03 -4.03 14.99
C LEU A 11 13.49 -3.83 15.44
N SER A 12 13.73 -2.91 16.37
CA SER A 12 15.04 -2.61 16.94
C SER A 12 15.69 -3.82 17.62
N THR A 13 14.90 -4.80 18.07
CA THR A 13 15.41 -6.03 18.70
C THR A 13 16.22 -6.90 17.75
N LEU A 14 16.09 -6.72 16.43
CA LEU A 14 16.87 -7.42 15.42
C LEU A 14 18.26 -6.80 15.18
N SER A 15 18.49 -5.57 15.63
CA SER A 15 19.71 -4.79 15.39
C SER A 15 20.28 -4.16 16.66
N LYS A 16 19.96 -4.72 17.84
CA LYS A 16 20.53 -4.24 19.11
C LYS A 16 22.03 -4.56 19.19
N GLU A 17 22.82 -3.65 19.74
CA GLU A 17 24.25 -3.86 19.96
C GLU A 17 24.53 -5.02 20.93
N THR A 18 23.65 -5.19 21.93
CA THR A 18 23.79 -6.23 22.96
C THR A 18 22.77 -7.35 22.79
N THR A 19 23.13 -8.53 23.26
CA THR A 19 22.25 -9.69 23.31
C THR A 19 21.37 -9.65 24.56
N CYS A 20 20.08 -9.91 24.39
CA CYS A 20 19.17 -10.20 25.51
C CYS A 20 18.49 -11.54 25.31
N ASN A 21 18.46 -12.36 26.36
CA ASN A 21 17.78 -13.64 26.34
C ASN A 21 16.81 -13.70 27.52
N TYR A 22 15.54 -13.47 27.25
CA TYR A 22 14.48 -13.56 28.26
C TYR A 22 13.62 -14.80 27.94
N PRO A 23 14.01 -16.00 28.40
CA PRO A 23 13.31 -17.24 28.07
C PRO A 23 11.85 -17.22 28.53
N ASN A 24 11.57 -16.60 29.68
CA ASN A 24 10.21 -16.47 30.23
C ASN A 24 9.27 -15.65 29.32
N LYS A 25 9.84 -14.75 28.51
CA LYS A 25 9.11 -13.88 27.58
C LYS A 25 9.30 -14.27 26.12
N ASN A 26 10.08 -15.33 25.83
CA ASN A 26 10.41 -15.77 24.48
C ASN A 26 11.08 -14.70 23.60
N ILE A 27 11.89 -13.82 24.21
CA ILE A 27 12.58 -12.73 23.52
C ILE A 27 14.05 -13.09 23.35
N HIS A 28 14.54 -12.96 22.12
CA HIS A 28 15.91 -13.28 21.77
C HIS A 28 16.53 -12.11 21.00
N CYS A 29 16.63 -10.92 21.59
CA CYS A 29 17.26 -9.79 20.89
C CYS A 29 18.78 -9.97 20.77
N ALA A 30 19.33 -9.52 19.65
CA ALA A 30 20.75 -9.62 19.35
C ALA A 30 21.09 -8.71 18.15
N PRO A 31 22.39 -8.48 17.87
CA PRO A 31 22.83 -7.77 16.66
C PRO A 31 22.72 -8.67 15.41
N TYR A 32 21.52 -9.16 15.10
CA TYR A 32 21.30 -10.10 14.00
C TYR A 32 21.51 -9.47 12.64
N LEU A 33 20.93 -8.30 12.41
CA LEU A 33 20.87 -7.64 11.12
C LEU A 33 21.57 -6.28 11.19
N SER A 34 22.40 -6.04 10.18
CA SER A 34 22.85 -4.70 9.77
C SER A 34 22.66 -4.57 8.26
N THR A 35 22.31 -3.37 7.82
CA THR A 35 22.08 -3.08 6.40
C THR A 35 23.41 -2.92 5.67
N LEU A 36 23.53 -3.42 4.44
CA LEU A 36 24.75 -3.24 3.63
C LEU A 36 24.98 -1.79 3.17
N TYR A 37 23.98 -0.92 3.32
CA TYR A 37 23.97 0.45 2.81
C TYR A 37 23.95 1.54 3.90
N SER A 38 24.21 1.18 5.16
CA SER A 38 24.11 2.12 6.31
C SER A 38 24.89 3.41 6.08
N ASP A 39 26.11 3.28 5.57
CA ASP A 39 27.05 4.39 5.43
C ASP A 39 26.60 5.39 4.36
N TYR A 40 25.99 4.88 3.28
CA TYR A 40 25.45 5.74 2.22
C TYR A 40 24.30 6.61 2.75
N TYR A 41 23.39 6.01 3.51
CA TYR A 41 22.25 6.73 4.05
C TYR A 41 22.66 7.76 5.10
N TYR A 42 23.75 7.55 5.84
CA TYR A 42 24.22 8.52 6.83
C TYR A 42 24.49 9.90 6.20
N TYR A 43 25.16 9.94 5.04
CA TYR A 43 25.48 11.20 4.35
C TYR A 43 24.35 11.67 3.41
N ALA A 44 23.67 10.74 2.75
CA ALA A 44 22.63 11.10 1.78
C ALA A 44 21.32 11.56 2.44
N ALA A 45 21.01 11.06 3.64
CA ALA A 45 19.76 11.35 4.33
C ALA A 45 19.58 12.83 4.62
N GLU A 46 20.62 13.51 5.09
CA GLU A 46 20.55 14.94 5.46
C GLU A 46 20.19 15.82 4.25
N LYS A 47 20.75 15.51 3.08
CA LYS A 47 20.52 16.28 1.85
C LYS A 47 19.14 16.03 1.24
N HIS A 48 18.57 14.85 1.46
CA HIS A 48 17.32 14.41 0.80
C HIS A 48 16.21 14.04 1.80
N THR A 49 16.22 14.66 2.99
CA THR A 49 15.28 14.37 4.09
C THR A 49 13.82 14.36 3.65
N ALA A 50 13.37 15.37 2.89
CA ALA A 50 11.99 15.45 2.41
C ALA A 50 11.59 14.26 1.52
N LEU A 51 12.50 13.84 0.64
CA LEU A 51 12.28 12.72 -0.27
C LEU A 51 12.28 11.38 0.48
N TYR A 52 13.24 11.18 1.39
CA TYR A 52 13.29 9.98 2.24
C TYR A 52 12.10 9.88 3.18
N LEU A 53 11.62 11.00 3.74
CA LEU A 53 10.40 10.99 4.56
C LEU A 53 9.19 10.54 3.74
N SER A 54 9.05 11.06 2.52
CA SER A 54 7.98 10.63 1.61
C SER A 54 8.07 9.12 1.34
N TRP A 55 9.26 8.61 1.05
CA TRP A 55 9.47 7.20 0.76
C TRP A 55 9.24 6.33 1.99
N ALA A 56 9.68 6.75 3.18
CA ALA A 56 9.49 6.00 4.42
C ALA A 56 8.00 5.76 4.71
N LEU A 57 7.15 6.76 4.48
CA LEU A 57 5.70 6.64 4.66
C LEU A 57 5.08 5.61 3.71
N TYR A 58 5.47 5.61 2.44
CA TYR A 58 4.94 4.66 1.45
C TYR A 58 5.61 3.27 1.54
N SER A 59 6.82 3.18 2.08
CA SER A 59 7.61 1.95 2.13
C SER A 59 7.35 1.12 3.38
N ALA A 60 6.61 1.62 4.36
CA ALA A 60 6.32 0.89 5.59
C ALA A 60 5.68 -0.48 5.30
N TRP A 61 4.69 -0.51 4.40
CA TRP A 61 4.03 -1.74 3.98
C TRP A 61 5.01 -2.69 3.27
N THR A 62 5.80 -2.14 2.35
CA THR A 62 6.80 -2.91 1.59
C THR A 62 7.87 -3.49 2.51
N LEU A 63 8.30 -2.76 3.54
CA LEU A 63 9.25 -3.26 4.54
C LEU A 63 8.72 -4.51 5.24
N TYR A 64 7.45 -4.51 5.64
CA TYR A 64 6.81 -5.67 6.26
C TYR A 64 6.76 -6.87 5.31
N GLU A 65 6.38 -6.66 4.04
CA GLU A 65 6.37 -7.71 3.03
C GLU A 65 7.77 -8.28 2.76
N TYR A 66 8.80 -7.44 2.74
CA TYR A 66 10.20 -7.88 2.61
C TYR A 66 10.67 -8.67 3.83
N LEU A 67 10.33 -8.24 5.05
CA LEU A 67 10.67 -8.97 6.28
C LEU A 67 9.95 -10.32 6.35
N LYS A 68 8.70 -10.39 5.90
CA LYS A 68 7.96 -11.65 5.76
C LYS A 68 8.60 -12.56 4.73
N SER A 69 8.96 -12.02 3.57
CA SER A 69 9.68 -12.75 2.53
C SER A 69 11.04 -13.24 3.02
N LEU A 70 11.75 -12.46 3.83
CA LEU A 70 12.99 -12.85 4.48
C LEU A 70 12.76 -14.01 5.45
N LEU A 71 11.70 -13.98 6.26
CA LEU A 71 11.35 -15.09 7.16
C LEU A 71 11.05 -16.38 6.39
N ASP A 72 10.27 -16.28 5.31
CA ASP A 72 9.91 -17.42 4.46
C ASP A 72 11.15 -18.00 3.76
N ALA A 73 12.00 -17.14 3.18
CA ALA A 73 13.27 -17.54 2.58
C ALA A 73 14.21 -18.18 3.61
N PHE A 74 14.27 -17.63 4.82
CA PHE A 74 15.05 -18.17 5.93
C PHE A 74 14.53 -19.56 6.34
N GLY A 75 13.21 -19.75 6.45
CA GLY A 75 12.60 -21.05 6.73
C GLY A 75 12.85 -22.09 5.64
N ASN A 76 13.02 -21.64 4.39
CA ASN A 76 13.30 -22.47 3.21
C ASN A 76 14.77 -22.83 3.00
N ILE A 77 15.68 -22.42 3.89
CA ILE A 77 17.11 -22.75 3.78
C ILE A 77 17.34 -24.27 3.88
N SER A 78 17.98 -24.83 2.86
CA SER A 78 18.51 -26.21 2.87
C SER A 78 19.95 -26.23 3.37
N CYS A 79 20.16 -26.46 4.67
CA CYS A 79 21.53 -26.54 5.23
C CYS A 79 22.38 -27.67 4.64
N GLN A 80 21.76 -28.71 4.06
CA GLN A 80 22.45 -29.82 3.42
C GLN A 80 23.18 -29.37 2.15
N ASP A 81 22.51 -28.57 1.31
CA ASP A 81 23.07 -28.07 0.05
C ASP A 81 24.24 -27.10 0.29
N TRP A 82 24.25 -26.45 1.45
CA TRP A 82 25.33 -25.58 1.91
C TRP A 82 26.47 -26.32 2.65
N GLY A 83 26.45 -27.66 2.64
CA GLY A 83 27.53 -28.50 3.17
C GLY A 83 27.60 -28.56 4.70
N CYS A 84 26.45 -28.56 5.40
CA CYS A 84 26.42 -28.70 6.85
C CYS A 84 26.31 -30.18 7.29
N ASP A 85 27.42 -30.77 7.75
CA ASP A 85 27.50 -32.17 8.19
C ASP A 85 26.46 -32.52 9.28
N LYS A 86 26.26 -31.62 10.24
CA LYS A 86 25.30 -31.80 11.36
C LYS A 86 23.84 -31.83 10.92
N CYS A 87 23.53 -31.18 9.80
CA CYS A 87 22.18 -31.13 9.25
C CYS A 87 21.95 -32.25 8.23
N GLN A 88 22.99 -32.74 7.57
CA GLN A 88 22.94 -33.82 6.58
C GLN A 88 22.42 -35.14 7.18
N HIS A 89 22.88 -35.49 8.38
CA HIS A 89 22.50 -36.74 9.04
C HIS A 89 21.19 -36.63 9.86
N GLY A 90 20.69 -35.41 10.05
CA GLY A 90 19.67 -35.12 11.05
C GLY A 90 18.22 -35.24 10.59
N GLY A 91 17.93 -35.33 9.29
CA GLY A 91 16.60 -35.47 8.69
C GLY A 91 15.56 -34.35 8.97
N LYS A 92 15.80 -33.52 9.99
CA LYS A 92 14.87 -32.50 10.53
C LYS A 92 15.03 -31.14 9.84
N CYS A 93 16.24 -30.80 9.40
CA CYS A 93 16.54 -29.54 8.71
C CYS A 93 16.27 -29.69 7.21
N LYS A 94 15.00 -29.59 6.81
CA LYS A 94 14.55 -29.57 5.41
C LYS A 94 14.11 -28.15 5.01
N PRO A 95 14.04 -27.83 3.70
CA PRO A 95 13.38 -26.62 3.22
C PRO A 95 11.97 -26.50 3.84
N GLY A 96 11.65 -25.32 4.37
CA GLY A 96 10.40 -24.99 5.05
C GLY A 96 10.42 -25.28 6.55
N ARG A 97 11.50 -25.86 7.07
CA ARG A 97 11.65 -26.24 8.48
C ARG A 97 12.90 -25.66 9.15
N HIS A 98 13.66 -24.83 8.44
CA HIS A 98 14.84 -24.20 9.00
C HIS A 98 14.46 -23.20 10.10
N GLY A 99 15.21 -23.19 11.21
CA GLY A 99 14.91 -22.35 12.38
C GLY A 99 13.72 -22.79 13.25
N LEU A 100 12.76 -23.55 12.70
CA LEU A 100 11.62 -24.08 13.46
C LEU A 100 12.04 -25.17 14.45
N ASN A 101 11.51 -25.16 15.67
CA ASN A 101 11.61 -26.25 16.68
C ASN A 101 13.00 -26.90 16.84
N TYR A 102 14.07 -26.10 16.78
CA TYR A 102 15.46 -26.59 16.88
C TYR A 102 15.85 -27.61 15.77
N ASN A 103 15.17 -27.58 14.63
CA ASN A 103 15.41 -28.49 13.50
C ASN A 103 16.79 -28.29 12.86
N CYS A 104 17.28 -27.04 12.85
CA CYS A 104 18.61 -26.70 12.38
C CYS A 104 19.67 -26.98 13.46
N ARG A 105 20.67 -27.82 13.14
CA ARG A 105 21.76 -28.23 14.03
C ARG A 105 23.11 -27.59 13.72
N CYS A 106 23.11 -26.45 13.02
CA CYS A 106 24.35 -25.71 12.76
C CYS A 106 25.03 -25.28 14.06
N LYS A 107 26.36 -25.07 14.01
CA LYS A 107 27.17 -24.68 15.20
C LYS A 107 26.72 -23.35 15.80
N GLY A 108 26.09 -22.49 15.00
CA GLY A 108 25.47 -21.23 15.39
C GLY A 108 24.84 -20.57 14.15
N LEU A 109 24.30 -19.38 14.34
CA LEU A 109 23.69 -18.58 13.27
C LEU A 109 24.76 -18.11 12.27
N VAL A 110 25.88 -17.58 12.76
CA VAL A 110 26.97 -17.01 11.94
C VAL A 110 27.69 -18.07 11.11
N GLU A 111 27.83 -19.28 11.66
CA GLU A 111 28.45 -20.42 11.00
C GLU A 111 27.52 -21.13 10.02
N CYS A 112 26.23 -20.77 9.99
CA CYS A 112 25.30 -21.30 9.00
C CYS A 112 25.51 -20.59 7.65
N ARG A 113 26.17 -21.28 6.71
CA ARG A 113 26.46 -20.75 5.36
C ARG A 113 25.20 -20.35 4.59
N GLY A 114 24.11 -21.12 4.73
CA GLY A 114 22.84 -20.81 4.09
C GLY A 114 22.17 -19.55 4.63
N VAL A 115 22.37 -19.22 5.92
CA VAL A 115 21.84 -17.95 6.48
C VAL A 115 22.56 -16.76 5.87
N ARG A 116 23.89 -16.86 5.74
CA ARG A 116 24.71 -15.80 5.17
C ARG A 116 24.27 -15.46 3.74
N SER A 117 24.03 -16.46 2.90
CA SER A 117 23.60 -16.23 1.52
C SER A 117 22.23 -15.55 1.42
N ILE A 118 21.27 -15.96 2.26
CA ILE A 118 19.96 -15.29 2.34
C ILE A 118 20.09 -13.86 2.82
N PHE A 119 20.89 -13.59 3.87
CA PHE A 119 21.07 -12.23 4.36
C PHE A 119 21.60 -11.30 3.26
N TYR A 120 22.66 -11.70 2.55
CA TYR A 120 23.18 -10.89 1.44
C TYR A 120 22.18 -10.71 0.30
N ALA A 121 21.41 -11.75 -0.05
CA ALA A 121 20.39 -11.65 -1.09
C ALA A 121 19.29 -10.62 -0.76
N TYR A 122 18.99 -10.45 0.52
CA TYR A 122 18.01 -9.47 1.02
C TYR A 122 18.66 -8.14 1.48
N GLY A 123 19.96 -7.93 1.22
CA GLY A 123 20.64 -6.66 1.51
C GLY A 123 21.10 -6.49 2.97
N PHE A 124 21.20 -7.58 3.72
CA PHE A 124 21.65 -7.61 5.11
C PHE A 124 22.99 -8.32 5.29
N THR A 125 23.66 -7.95 6.37
CA THR A 125 24.82 -8.64 6.94
C THR A 125 24.56 -8.87 8.44
N PHE A 126 25.38 -9.68 9.08
CA PHE A 126 25.37 -9.77 10.54
C PHE A 126 25.76 -8.43 11.15
N GLY A 127 25.01 -7.95 12.15
CA GLY A 127 25.31 -6.69 12.81
C GLY A 127 26.61 -6.74 13.60
N ASN A 128 26.78 -7.78 14.40
CA ASN A 128 28.04 -8.06 15.07
C ASN A 128 28.24 -9.57 15.17
N ALA A 129 29.08 -10.10 14.28
CA ALA A 129 29.36 -11.53 14.20
C ALA A 129 30.07 -12.07 15.44
N GLU A 130 30.93 -11.27 16.08
CA GLU A 130 31.68 -11.65 17.27
C GLU A 130 30.71 -11.92 18.43
N VAL A 131 29.86 -10.94 18.73
CA VAL A 131 28.83 -11.03 19.79
C VAL A 131 27.84 -12.17 19.52
N LEU A 132 27.47 -12.42 18.27
CA LEU A 132 26.57 -13.52 17.90
C LEU A 132 27.22 -14.91 18.04
N SER A 133 28.55 -14.98 17.88
CA SER A 133 29.34 -16.22 17.93
C SER A 133 29.93 -16.53 19.29
N ASP A 134 29.90 -15.57 20.21
CA ASP A 134 30.42 -15.66 21.56
C ASP A 134 29.87 -16.86 22.33
N PHE A 135 30.69 -17.50 23.15
CA PHE A 135 30.36 -18.76 23.83
C PHE A 135 29.21 -18.61 24.83
N GLU A 136 29.14 -17.48 25.55
CA GLU A 136 28.12 -17.25 26.57
C GLU A 136 26.77 -16.87 25.96
N ASN A 137 26.78 -16.05 24.91
CA ASN A 137 25.58 -15.50 24.28
C ASN A 137 25.29 -16.05 22.88
N LYS A 138 25.77 -17.26 22.61
CA LYS A 138 25.73 -17.85 21.27
C LYS A 138 24.31 -17.88 20.70
N ARG A 139 24.15 -17.33 19.49
CA ARG A 139 22.85 -17.32 18.81
C ARG A 139 22.76 -18.42 17.77
N TYR A 140 21.57 -19.03 17.73
CA TYR A 140 21.23 -20.10 16.82
C TYR A 140 20.14 -19.64 15.85
N CYS A 141 19.97 -20.40 14.75
CA CYS A 141 18.97 -20.11 13.71
C CYS A 141 17.54 -20.04 14.26
N HIS A 142 17.21 -20.83 15.30
CA HIS A 142 15.89 -20.81 15.92
C HIS A 142 15.60 -19.54 16.73
N ASN A 143 16.63 -18.94 17.34
CA ASN A 143 16.49 -17.69 18.08
C ASN A 143 16.14 -16.55 17.12
N PHE A 144 16.85 -16.46 15.99
CA PHE A 144 16.56 -15.48 14.94
C PHE A 144 15.18 -15.70 14.34
N TYR A 145 14.85 -16.93 13.92
CA TYR A 145 13.54 -17.25 13.34
C TYR A 145 12.39 -16.83 14.25
N LYS A 146 12.47 -17.18 15.54
CA LYS A 146 11.46 -16.84 16.53
C LYS A 146 11.38 -15.33 16.79
N GLN A 147 12.53 -14.65 16.88
CA GLN A 147 12.53 -13.20 17.07
C GLN A 147 11.92 -12.48 15.86
N LEU A 148 12.29 -12.86 14.64
CA LEU A 148 11.73 -12.28 13.42
C LEU A 148 10.22 -12.56 13.31
N GLN A 149 9.78 -13.76 13.66
CA GLN A 149 8.36 -14.10 13.74
C GLN A 149 7.61 -13.26 14.78
N ASN A 150 8.20 -13.03 15.96
CA ASN A 150 7.62 -12.16 16.99
C ASN A 150 7.49 -10.72 16.49
N VAL A 151 8.51 -10.21 15.79
CA VAL A 151 8.52 -8.84 15.22
C VAL A 151 7.41 -8.67 14.19
N LEU A 152 7.24 -9.64 13.29
CA LEU A 152 6.17 -9.61 12.28
C LEU A 152 4.75 -9.71 12.87
N ASN A 153 4.60 -10.43 13.98
CA ASN A 153 3.31 -10.58 14.68
C ASN A 153 3.07 -9.50 15.73
N SER A 154 4.00 -8.56 15.90
CA SER A 154 3.89 -7.49 16.89
C SER A 154 2.82 -6.47 16.51
N LYS A 155 2.27 -5.79 17.52
CA LYS A 155 1.35 -4.65 17.30
C LYS A 155 2.05 -3.44 16.67
N CYS A 156 3.38 -3.40 16.71
CA CYS A 156 4.19 -2.28 16.20
C CYS A 156 3.88 -1.99 14.72
N PHE A 157 3.80 -3.02 13.87
CA PHE A 157 3.47 -2.81 12.45
C PHE A 157 2.03 -2.34 12.24
N ILE A 158 1.08 -2.84 13.04
CA ILE A 158 -0.33 -2.43 12.95
C ILE A 158 -0.45 -0.94 13.29
N ASP A 159 0.14 -0.53 14.41
CA ASP A 159 0.14 0.86 14.84
C ASP A 159 0.90 1.76 13.85
N LEU A 160 2.01 1.28 13.30
CA LEU A 160 2.78 1.97 12.27
C LEU A 160 1.95 2.21 11.01
N PHE A 161 1.28 1.18 10.47
CA PHE A 161 0.44 1.31 9.29
C PHE A 161 -0.72 2.28 9.54
N GLN A 162 -1.38 2.16 10.69
CA GLN A 162 -2.45 3.08 11.05
C GLN A 162 -1.97 4.54 11.07
N LYS A 163 -0.77 4.79 11.62
CA LYS A 163 -0.20 6.14 11.67
C LYS A 163 0.25 6.64 10.30
N CYS A 164 0.81 5.77 9.46
CA CYS A 164 1.14 6.11 8.07
C CYS A 164 -0.13 6.47 7.27
N ASP A 165 -1.19 5.69 7.41
CA ASP A 165 -2.48 5.92 6.73
C ASP A 165 -3.14 7.22 7.23
N GLU A 166 -3.15 7.45 8.55
CA GLU A 166 -3.64 8.71 9.15
C GLU A 166 -2.88 9.91 8.58
N PHE A 167 -1.55 9.84 8.52
CA PHE A 167 -0.71 10.90 7.99
C PHE A 167 -0.96 11.16 6.50
N ILE A 168 -1.03 10.10 5.68
CA ILE A 168 -1.32 10.22 4.25
C ILE A 168 -2.72 10.79 4.02
N PHE A 169 -3.71 10.35 4.82
CA PHE A 169 -5.07 10.89 4.77
C PHE A 169 -5.10 12.37 5.12
N THR A 170 -4.46 12.80 6.21
CA THR A 170 -4.41 14.21 6.63
C THR A 170 -3.80 15.10 5.55
N ILE A 171 -2.73 14.67 4.90
CA ILE A 171 -2.11 15.44 3.80
C ILE A 171 -3.04 15.53 2.58
N ARG A 172 -3.77 14.46 2.27
CA ARG A 172 -4.67 14.40 1.09
C ARG A 172 -6.06 14.98 1.34
N GLN A 173 -6.47 15.12 2.60
CA GLN A 173 -7.78 15.62 3.01
C GLN A 173 -8.22 16.90 2.27
N PRO A 174 -7.41 17.98 2.17
CA PRO A 174 -7.82 19.19 1.45
C PRO A 174 -8.10 18.92 -0.04
N PHE A 175 -7.31 18.08 -0.69
CA PHE A 175 -7.52 17.71 -2.09
C PHE A 175 -8.75 16.84 -2.29
N ILE A 176 -9.04 15.93 -1.36
CA ILE A 176 -10.24 15.08 -1.39
C ILE A 176 -11.49 15.96 -1.33
N TRP A 177 -11.55 16.90 -0.38
CA TRP A 177 -12.69 17.81 -0.25
C TRP A 177 -12.82 18.77 -1.43
N LEU A 178 -11.70 19.28 -1.95
CA LEU A 178 -11.70 20.11 -3.16
C LEU A 178 -12.29 19.34 -4.36
N ASN A 179 -11.86 18.09 -4.57
CA ASN A 179 -12.43 17.24 -5.62
C ASN A 179 -13.93 17.05 -5.40
N ILE A 180 -14.36 16.62 -4.20
CA ILE A 180 -15.79 16.43 -3.90
C ILE A 180 -16.61 17.70 -4.20
N ALA A 181 -16.11 18.88 -3.82
CA ALA A 181 -16.76 20.15 -4.10
C ALA A 181 -16.82 20.47 -5.62
N LEU A 182 -15.76 20.15 -6.36
CA LEU A 182 -15.70 20.39 -7.80
C LEU A 182 -16.65 19.46 -8.57
N TRP A 183 -16.72 18.18 -8.16
CA TRP A 183 -17.66 17.20 -8.69
C TRP A 183 -19.12 17.57 -8.35
N SER A 184 -19.40 17.99 -7.12
CA SER A 184 -20.75 18.41 -6.72
C SER A 184 -21.21 19.67 -7.45
N LEU A 185 -20.31 20.66 -7.62
CA LEU A 185 -20.58 21.86 -8.40
C LEU A 185 -20.82 21.55 -9.89
N SER A 186 -20.04 20.64 -10.47
CA SER A 186 -20.25 20.18 -11.85
C SER A 186 -21.61 19.50 -12.02
N LEU A 187 -21.99 18.60 -11.11
CA LEU A 187 -23.30 17.94 -11.14
C LEU A 187 -24.44 18.95 -10.97
N PHE A 188 -24.30 19.88 -10.03
CA PHE A 188 -25.29 20.94 -9.80
C PHE A 188 -25.47 21.81 -11.06
N TYR A 189 -24.37 22.21 -11.71
CA TYR A 189 -24.42 22.96 -12.97
C TYR A 189 -25.17 22.20 -14.07
N LEU A 190 -24.89 20.91 -14.25
CA LEU A 190 -25.60 20.08 -15.22
C LEU A 190 -27.10 20.00 -14.93
N ILE A 191 -27.49 19.82 -13.67
CA ILE A 191 -28.90 19.82 -13.24
C ILE A 191 -29.56 21.17 -13.55
N CYS A 192 -28.92 22.29 -13.19
CA CYS A 192 -29.45 23.63 -13.47
C CYS A 192 -29.64 23.88 -14.97
N VAL A 193 -28.70 23.44 -15.82
CA VAL A 193 -28.84 23.57 -17.27
C VAL A 193 -29.97 22.69 -17.80
N MET A 194 -30.09 21.45 -17.33
CA MET A 194 -31.16 20.53 -17.75
C MET A 194 -32.54 21.03 -17.34
N VAL A 195 -32.71 21.45 -16.08
CA VAL A 195 -33.97 22.04 -15.57
C VAL A 195 -34.28 23.35 -16.28
N GLY A 196 -33.32 24.26 -16.39
CA GLY A 196 -33.52 25.53 -17.10
C GLY A 196 -33.91 25.33 -18.56
N ARG A 197 -33.32 24.35 -19.26
CA ARG A 197 -33.73 24.00 -20.63
C ARG A 197 -35.13 23.41 -20.66
N LEU A 198 -35.48 22.51 -19.73
CA LEU A 198 -36.81 21.91 -19.64
C LEU A 198 -37.88 22.96 -19.33
N ASP A 199 -37.63 23.86 -18.39
CA ASP A 199 -38.52 24.98 -18.03
C ASP A 199 -38.69 25.95 -19.20
N VAL A 200 -37.62 26.28 -19.91
CA VAL A 200 -37.71 27.09 -21.13
C VAL A 200 -38.53 26.37 -22.20
N PHE A 201 -38.38 25.06 -22.39
CA PHE A 201 -39.23 24.29 -23.31
C PHE A 201 -40.69 24.25 -22.85
N HIS A 202 -40.95 24.10 -21.55
CA HIS A 202 -42.28 24.03 -20.96
C HIS A 202 -43.01 25.38 -21.00
N ILE A 203 -42.32 26.48 -20.72
CA ILE A 203 -42.85 27.83 -20.84
C ILE A 203 -43.07 28.19 -22.31
N ARG A 204 -42.14 27.82 -23.20
CA ARG A 204 -42.29 28.04 -24.64
C ARG A 204 -43.40 27.19 -25.24
N SER A 205 -43.68 25.98 -24.75
CA SER A 205 -44.83 25.20 -25.20
C SER A 205 -46.16 25.82 -24.77
N HIS A 206 -46.21 26.48 -23.60
CA HIS A 206 -47.40 27.23 -23.18
C HIS A 206 -47.56 28.59 -23.87
N LEU A 207 -46.46 29.29 -24.15
CA LEU A 207 -46.45 30.58 -24.88
C LEU A 207 -46.59 30.41 -26.39
N ARG A 208 -46.26 29.23 -26.92
CA ARG A 208 -46.64 28.86 -28.29
C ARG A 208 -48.14 28.63 -28.24
N SER A 209 -48.85 29.73 -28.46
CA SER A 209 -50.30 29.79 -28.55
C SER A 209 -50.81 28.58 -29.33
N PRO A 210 -51.95 28.01 -28.93
CA PRO A 210 -52.57 26.93 -29.67
C PRO A 210 -53.22 27.51 -30.92
N SER A 211 -52.44 28.18 -31.78
CA SER A 211 -52.86 28.69 -33.08
C SER A 211 -52.89 27.59 -34.14
N SER A 212 -52.51 26.35 -33.79
CA SER A 212 -52.65 25.20 -34.67
C SER A 212 -54.11 24.77 -34.87
N HIS A 213 -54.99 25.00 -33.87
CA HIS A 213 -56.41 24.62 -33.98
C HIS A 213 -57.32 25.78 -34.41
N THR A 214 -56.80 27.01 -34.52
CA THR A 214 -57.55 28.16 -35.06
C THR A 214 -57.42 28.32 -36.57
N ILE A 215 -56.61 27.49 -37.24
CA ILE A 215 -56.70 27.31 -38.69
C ILE A 215 -57.83 26.33 -38.94
N THR A 216 -59.05 26.86 -39.03
CA THR A 216 -60.18 26.08 -39.54
C THR A 216 -59.84 25.60 -40.95
N ALA A 217 -60.03 24.31 -41.27
CA ALA A 217 -59.78 23.77 -42.61
C ALA A 217 -60.52 24.57 -43.72
N GLN A 218 -61.61 25.26 -43.33
CA GLN A 218 -62.34 26.20 -44.17
C GLN A 218 -61.51 27.41 -44.61
N SER A 219 -60.63 27.95 -43.75
CA SER A 219 -59.74 29.08 -44.12
C SER A 219 -58.70 28.68 -45.17
N LEU A 220 -58.17 27.46 -45.10
CA LEU A 220 -57.26 26.90 -46.12
C LEU A 220 -57.97 26.62 -47.45
N LEU A 221 -59.21 26.10 -47.40
CA LEU A 221 -60.03 25.90 -48.59
C LEU A 221 -60.47 27.23 -49.24
N ALA A 222 -60.79 28.24 -48.44
CA ALA A 222 -61.13 29.58 -48.93
C ALA A 222 -59.92 30.23 -49.62
N ALA A 223 -58.72 30.14 -49.05
CA ALA A 223 -57.49 30.64 -49.69
C ALA A 223 -57.20 29.91 -51.02
N ALA A 224 -57.38 28.59 -51.07
CA ALA A 224 -57.24 27.80 -52.30
C ALA A 224 -58.30 28.17 -53.36
N GLN A 225 -59.53 28.48 -52.95
CA GLN A 225 -60.59 28.95 -53.84
C GLN A 225 -60.33 30.37 -54.36
N VAL A 226 -59.84 31.29 -53.52
CA VAL A 226 -59.48 32.67 -53.93
C VAL A 226 -58.33 32.66 -54.94
N GLY A 227 -57.29 31.85 -54.72
CA GLY A 227 -56.23 31.64 -55.71
C GLY A 227 -56.74 31.04 -57.03
N ARG A 228 -57.75 30.18 -56.98
CA ARG A 228 -58.39 29.61 -58.18
C ARG A 228 -59.25 30.64 -58.92
N LEU A 229 -60.00 31.48 -58.21
CA LEU A 229 -60.81 32.54 -58.80
C LEU A 229 -59.95 33.61 -59.47
N ALA A 230 -58.89 34.08 -58.82
CA ALA A 230 -57.94 35.05 -59.40
C ALA A 230 -57.28 34.54 -60.69
N LYS A 231 -57.07 33.23 -60.81
CA LYS A 231 -56.51 32.59 -62.01
C LYS A 231 -57.53 32.47 -63.16
N ILE A 232 -58.83 32.45 -62.86
CA ILE A 232 -59.91 32.41 -63.86
C ILE A 232 -60.17 33.83 -64.40
N THR A 233 -60.11 34.87 -63.56
CA THR A 233 -60.26 36.27 -64.01
C THR A 233 -59.15 36.73 -64.96
N TYR A 234 -57.94 36.17 -64.86
CA TYR A 234 -56.84 36.47 -65.80
C TYR A 234 -57.04 35.86 -67.19
N LEU A 235 -57.96 34.91 -67.35
CA LEU A 235 -58.19 34.16 -68.60
C LEU A 235 -59.47 34.60 -69.35
N GLN A 236 -60.07 35.74 -68.99
CA GLN A 236 -61.14 36.34 -69.79
C GLN A 236 -60.57 37.50 -70.62
N PRO A 237 -60.70 37.49 -71.96
CA PRO A 237 -60.30 38.60 -72.84
C PRO A 237 -61.22 39.82 -72.71
#